data_AF-F6UH68-F1
#
_entry.id   AF-F6UH68-F1
#
_cell.length_a   1.000
_cell.length_b   1.000
_cell.length_c   1.000
_cell.angle_alpha   90.00
_cell.angle_beta   90.00
_cell.angle_gamma   90.00
#
_symmetry.space_group_name_H-M   'P 1'
#
loop_
_entity.id
_entity.type
_entity.pdbx_description
1 polymer ?
#
loop_
_entity_poly.entity_id
_entity_poly.type
_entity_poly.pdbx_seq_one_letter_code
_entity_poly.pdbx_strand_id
1 'polypeptide(L)'
;GKEFASGERFPSPNVACHVCLCWEGSVKCEPRTCAPAQCPFPTREDCCPACDSCDYLGVSYLSSQEFPDPREACNLCTCLGGFVTCTRRPCEPPACSHPLIVPEHCCPTCQGCLYHGITAALGETLPDPLDPTCSLCTCEEGSMRCQKKPCPPAPCAHPSPGPCFCPVCRSCLSQGREHQDGEEFEGPEGSCERCRCLAGQVSCTRLQCPSLPCLHQVTEPGTCCPRCTGCLARGEEHPEGSSWVPADSPCSSCMCHKGIITCAQVQCVSACIWPQEGPSDCCPQCSGCEHGGRKYEPGESFQPGADPCEVCICKKREGPPSLHCSRRQCPSLVGCPPSQLLPPGPQHCCPTCAREGTE
;
A
#
# COMPACT_ATOMS: atom_id res chain seq x y z
N GLY A 1 75.77 85.06 -35.56
CA GLY A 1 74.40 84.96 -36.11
C GLY A 1 74.45 84.09 -37.33
N LYS A 2 73.39 83.32 -37.61
CA LYS A 2 73.24 82.68 -38.92
C LYS A 2 72.72 83.74 -39.90
N GLU A 3 73.34 83.84 -41.06
CA GLU A 3 72.90 84.73 -42.14
C GLU A 3 71.94 83.96 -43.05
N PHE A 4 70.81 84.58 -43.41
CA PHE A 4 69.77 84.00 -44.27
C PHE A 4 69.56 84.90 -45.48
N ALA A 5 69.47 84.32 -46.66
CA ALA A 5 69.24 85.08 -47.89
C ALA A 5 67.79 85.61 -47.94
N SER A 6 67.58 86.72 -48.66
CA SER A 6 66.22 87.23 -48.89
C SER A 6 65.40 86.20 -49.68
N GLY A 7 64.23 85.83 -49.15
CA GLY A 7 63.38 84.74 -49.66
C GLY A 7 63.54 83.41 -48.93
N GLU A 8 64.54 83.26 -48.06
CA GLU A 8 64.80 82.03 -47.32
C GLU A 8 63.84 81.86 -46.14
N ARG A 9 63.30 80.64 -45.99
CA ARG A 9 62.43 80.24 -44.86
C ARG A 9 63.22 79.39 -43.87
N PHE A 10 63.11 79.70 -42.59
CA PHE A 10 63.81 78.99 -41.52
C PHE A 10 62.94 78.82 -40.26
N PRO A 11 63.21 77.83 -39.39
CA PRO A 11 62.48 77.66 -38.14
C PRO A 11 62.71 78.84 -37.19
N SER A 12 61.67 79.32 -36.53
CA SER A 12 61.81 80.40 -35.54
C SER A 12 62.69 79.95 -34.37
N PRO A 13 63.71 80.73 -33.98
CA PRO A 13 64.58 80.39 -32.85
C PRO A 13 63.91 80.62 -31.48
N ASN A 14 62.83 81.40 -31.43
CA ASN A 14 62.22 81.85 -30.18
C ASN A 14 60.83 81.25 -29.93
N VAL A 15 60.14 80.83 -31.00
CA VAL A 15 58.78 80.31 -30.92
C VAL A 15 58.75 78.96 -31.62
N ALA A 16 58.58 77.88 -30.85
CA ALA A 16 58.38 76.56 -31.42
C ALA A 16 57.19 76.59 -32.39
N CYS A 17 57.20 75.75 -33.42
CA CYS A 17 56.13 75.69 -34.42
C CYS A 17 55.94 76.92 -35.33
N HIS A 18 56.89 77.85 -35.41
CA HIS A 18 56.82 78.97 -36.35
C HIS A 18 57.88 78.86 -37.46
N VAL A 19 57.50 79.27 -38.67
CA VAL A 19 58.44 79.43 -39.79
C VAL A 19 58.60 80.93 -40.03
N CYS A 20 59.86 81.36 -40.08
CA CYS A 20 60.22 82.73 -40.35
C CYS A 20 60.70 82.89 -41.79
N LEU A 21 60.32 83.99 -42.42
CA LEU A 21 60.78 84.40 -43.74
C LEU A 21 61.70 85.62 -43.57
N CYS A 22 62.93 85.52 -44.09
CA CYS A 22 63.79 86.67 -44.28
C CYS A 22 63.39 87.37 -45.58
N TRP A 23 63.00 88.64 -45.52
CA TRP A 23 62.69 89.44 -46.69
C TRP A 23 63.29 90.85 -46.55
N GLU A 24 64.24 91.17 -47.41
CA GLU A 24 64.89 92.49 -47.52
C GLU A 24 65.32 93.08 -46.16
N GLY A 25 65.96 92.26 -45.32
CA GLY A 25 66.49 92.67 -44.01
C GLY A 25 65.48 92.64 -42.85
N SER A 26 64.23 92.26 -43.11
CA SER A 26 63.20 92.05 -42.07
C SER A 26 62.85 90.56 -41.91
N VAL A 27 62.56 90.13 -40.69
CA VAL A 27 62.14 88.76 -40.39
C VAL A 27 60.69 88.77 -39.93
N LYS A 28 59.83 88.03 -40.63
CA LYS A 28 58.43 87.80 -40.21
C LYS A 28 58.22 86.32 -39.94
N CYS A 29 57.66 86.00 -38.77
CA CYS A 29 57.41 84.62 -38.36
C CYS A 29 55.92 84.36 -38.28
N GLU A 30 55.47 83.28 -38.90
CA GLU A 30 54.08 82.83 -38.90
C GLU A 30 53.98 81.39 -38.36
N PRO A 31 52.83 80.99 -37.78
CA PRO A 31 52.62 79.61 -37.39
C PRO A 31 52.80 78.67 -38.59
N ARG A 32 53.55 77.59 -38.39
CA ARG A 32 53.75 76.57 -39.41
C ARG A 32 52.41 75.88 -39.69
N THR A 33 51.95 75.94 -40.93
CA THR A 33 50.77 75.18 -41.36
C THR A 33 51.18 73.73 -41.62
N CYS A 34 50.45 72.79 -41.01
CA CYS A 34 50.67 71.35 -41.19
C CYS A 34 49.49 70.76 -41.97
N ALA A 35 49.77 69.74 -42.79
CA ALA A 35 48.71 68.92 -43.36
C ALA A 35 47.96 68.18 -42.23
N PRO A 36 46.65 67.90 -42.40
CA PRO A 36 45.93 67.07 -41.45
C PRO A 36 46.55 65.67 -41.40
N ALA A 37 46.58 65.06 -40.22
CA ALA A 37 47.03 63.69 -40.05
C ALA A 37 46.12 62.74 -40.85
N GLN A 38 46.74 61.79 -41.56
CA GLN A 38 46.02 60.73 -42.29
C GLN A 38 45.88 59.45 -41.44
N CYS A 39 46.19 59.54 -40.16
CA CYS A 39 46.13 58.47 -39.19
C CYS A 39 45.41 58.96 -37.91
N PRO A 40 44.77 58.05 -37.16
CA PRO A 40 44.00 58.39 -35.97
C PRO A 40 44.87 58.69 -34.73
N PHE A 41 46.09 58.14 -34.67
CA PHE A 41 46.99 58.28 -33.51
C PHE A 41 48.34 58.90 -33.90
N PRO A 42 48.37 60.11 -34.49
CA PRO A 42 49.62 60.71 -34.92
C PRO A 42 50.52 61.08 -33.74
N THR A 43 51.82 60.80 -33.85
CA THR A 43 52.82 61.36 -32.94
C THR A 43 53.13 62.80 -33.35
N ARG A 44 53.66 63.58 -32.41
CA ARG A 44 54.15 64.94 -32.69
C ARG A 44 55.64 64.92 -32.96
N GLU A 45 56.02 65.11 -34.22
CA GLU A 45 57.41 65.32 -34.63
C GLU A 45 57.64 66.79 -34.93
N ASP A 46 58.58 67.40 -34.20
CA ASP A 46 58.80 68.85 -34.12
C ASP A 46 57.51 69.63 -33.80
N CYS A 47 56.77 69.94 -34.85
CA CYS A 47 55.56 70.73 -34.85
C CYS A 47 54.35 70.02 -35.45
N CYS A 48 54.55 69.15 -36.43
CA CYS A 48 53.47 68.59 -37.23
C CYS A 48 53.14 67.16 -36.79
N PRO A 49 51.89 66.71 -37.02
CA PRO A 49 51.55 65.31 -36.82
C PRO A 49 52.31 64.44 -37.82
N ALA A 50 52.91 63.36 -37.34
CA ALA A 50 53.55 62.32 -38.12
C ALA A 50 52.85 60.99 -37.87
N CYS A 51 52.79 60.15 -38.90
CA CYS A 51 52.13 58.84 -38.85
C CYS A 51 53.15 57.69 -38.91
N ASP A 52 54.42 57.93 -38.59
CA ASP A 52 55.45 56.89 -38.56
C ASP A 52 55.47 56.12 -37.23
N SER A 53 54.76 56.62 -36.22
CA SER A 53 54.59 56.05 -34.88
C SER A 53 53.21 56.38 -34.34
N CYS A 54 52.83 55.82 -33.19
CA CYS A 54 51.51 56.01 -32.61
C CYS A 54 51.58 56.74 -31.27
N ASP A 55 50.80 57.80 -31.09
CA ASP A 55 50.49 58.34 -29.76
C ASP A 55 49.20 57.72 -29.24
N TYR A 56 49.32 56.83 -28.26
CA TYR A 56 48.19 56.12 -27.68
C TYR A 56 48.09 56.41 -26.19
N LEU A 57 47.06 57.16 -25.82
CA LEU A 57 46.80 57.61 -24.44
C LEU A 57 47.96 58.42 -23.83
N GLY A 58 48.66 59.21 -24.65
CA GLY A 58 49.79 60.04 -24.23
C GLY A 58 51.11 59.30 -24.07
N VAL A 59 51.18 58.04 -24.53
CA VAL A 59 52.42 57.27 -24.64
C VAL A 59 52.72 57.03 -26.11
N SER A 60 53.95 57.32 -26.51
CA SER A 60 54.43 57.10 -27.89
C SER A 60 54.96 55.68 -28.09
N TYR A 61 54.44 54.99 -29.09
CA TYR A 61 54.85 53.65 -29.50
C TYR A 61 55.41 53.67 -30.92
N LEU A 62 56.52 52.96 -31.13
CA LEU A 62 57.15 52.82 -32.44
C LEU A 62 56.28 51.97 -33.37
N SER A 63 56.37 52.20 -34.67
CA SER A 63 55.75 51.29 -35.64
C SER A 63 56.28 49.86 -35.45
N SER A 64 55.39 48.87 -35.60
CA SER A 64 55.54 47.44 -35.26
C SER A 64 55.68 47.10 -33.77
N GLN A 65 55.63 48.09 -32.87
CA GLN A 65 55.70 47.82 -31.43
C GLN A 65 54.37 47.24 -30.93
N GLU A 66 54.49 46.17 -30.14
CA GLU A 66 53.40 45.58 -29.37
C GLU A 66 53.41 46.09 -27.93
N PHE A 67 52.23 46.36 -27.37
CA PHE A 67 52.07 46.85 -26.01
C PHE A 67 50.72 46.43 -25.41
N PRO A 68 50.63 46.21 -24.08
CA PRO A 68 49.36 45.94 -23.42
C PRO A 68 48.46 47.18 -23.45
N ASP A 69 47.17 46.99 -23.68
CA ASP A 69 46.19 48.08 -23.62
C ASP A 69 46.07 48.60 -22.18
N PRO A 70 46.31 49.89 -21.90
CA PRO A 70 46.19 50.47 -20.57
C PRO A 70 44.75 50.51 -20.02
N ARG A 71 43.74 50.38 -20.89
CA ARG A 71 42.32 50.34 -20.53
C ARG A 71 41.81 48.93 -20.30
N GLU A 72 42.36 47.96 -21.03
CA GLU A 72 41.99 46.54 -20.96
C GLU A 72 43.24 45.64 -20.97
N ALA A 73 43.72 45.23 -19.79
CA ALA A 73 44.93 44.41 -19.64
C ALA A 73 44.94 43.09 -20.46
N CYS A 74 43.76 42.63 -20.89
CA CYS A 74 43.59 41.46 -21.76
C CYS A 74 43.95 41.67 -23.22
N ASN A 75 44.08 42.93 -23.67
CA ASN A 75 44.33 43.25 -25.07
C ASN A 75 45.82 43.50 -25.30
N LEU A 76 46.29 43.01 -26.44
CA LEU A 76 47.59 43.33 -26.99
C LEU A 76 47.35 44.23 -28.20
N CYS A 77 47.92 45.42 -28.13
CA CYS A 77 47.84 46.42 -29.18
C CYS A 77 49.14 46.44 -29.98
N THR A 78 49.02 46.64 -31.28
CA THR A 78 50.17 46.83 -32.18
C THR A 78 50.04 48.19 -32.85
N CYS A 79 51.12 48.97 -32.84
CA CYS A 79 51.20 50.20 -33.62
C CYS A 79 51.70 49.90 -35.03
N LEU A 80 50.99 50.37 -36.07
CA LEU A 80 51.41 50.31 -37.46
C LEU A 80 51.09 51.63 -38.15
N GLY A 81 52.10 52.45 -38.40
CA GLY A 81 51.94 53.68 -39.20
C GLY A 81 50.86 54.67 -38.67
N GLY A 82 50.83 54.92 -37.36
CA GLY A 82 49.84 55.80 -36.72
C GLY A 82 48.46 55.15 -36.50
N PHE A 83 48.31 53.87 -36.81
CA PHE A 83 47.13 53.06 -36.48
C PHE A 83 47.45 52.13 -35.32
N VAL A 84 46.57 52.10 -34.33
CA VAL A 84 46.64 51.15 -33.22
C VAL A 84 45.53 50.14 -33.41
N THR A 85 45.91 48.87 -33.53
CA THR A 85 44.99 47.74 -33.57
C THR A 85 45.17 46.93 -32.30
N CYS A 86 44.12 46.85 -31.49
CA CYS A 86 44.11 46.04 -30.26
C CYS A 86 43.32 44.76 -30.53
N THR A 87 43.92 43.62 -30.21
CA THR A 87 43.24 42.32 -30.24
C THR A 87 43.34 41.68 -28.87
N ARG A 88 42.33 40.88 -28.51
CA ARG A 88 42.39 40.13 -27.26
C ARG A 88 43.55 39.13 -27.35
N ARG A 89 44.36 39.05 -26.29
CA ARG A 89 45.45 38.06 -26.23
C ARG A 89 44.91 36.66 -26.50
N PRO A 90 45.51 35.90 -27.44
CA PRO A 90 45.12 34.53 -27.67
C PRO A 90 45.47 33.70 -26.43
N CYS A 91 44.53 32.88 -25.96
CA CYS A 91 44.76 31.95 -24.87
C CYS A 91 44.94 30.54 -25.44
N GLU A 92 45.85 29.77 -24.84
CA GLU A 92 45.95 28.35 -25.11
C GLU A 92 44.70 27.61 -24.57
N PRO A 93 44.21 26.58 -25.26
CA PRO A 93 43.12 25.76 -24.75
C PRO A 93 43.52 25.10 -23.41
N PRO A 94 42.72 25.26 -22.34
CA PRO A 94 43.05 24.67 -21.05
C PRO A 94 42.94 23.15 -21.09
N ALA A 95 43.88 22.45 -20.44
CA ALA A 95 43.90 20.98 -20.33
C ALA A 95 43.02 20.43 -19.19
N CYS A 96 42.09 21.25 -18.68
CA CYS A 96 41.18 20.91 -17.59
C CYS A 96 39.74 21.25 -17.97
N SER A 97 38.77 20.67 -17.26
CA SER A 97 37.35 20.71 -17.64
C SER A 97 36.59 21.95 -17.16
N HIS A 98 37.05 22.57 -16.07
CA HIS A 98 36.37 23.65 -15.37
C HIS A 98 37.35 24.77 -15.00
N PRO A 99 38.04 25.37 -15.97
CA PRO A 99 39.12 26.29 -15.68
C PRO A 99 38.59 27.61 -15.08
N LEU A 100 39.41 28.29 -14.29
CA LEU A 100 39.06 29.53 -13.60
C LEU A 100 39.85 30.71 -14.16
N ILE A 101 39.17 31.82 -14.46
CA ILE A 101 39.80 33.10 -14.78
C ILE A 101 39.94 33.89 -13.48
N VAL A 102 41.18 34.16 -13.07
CA VAL A 102 41.50 34.99 -11.91
C VAL A 102 41.45 36.46 -12.33
N PRO A 103 40.94 37.41 -11.50
CA PRO A 103 40.79 38.81 -11.89
C PRO A 103 42.05 39.50 -12.44
N GLU A 104 43.24 39.08 -12.00
CA GLU A 104 44.54 39.59 -12.44
C GLU A 104 45.09 38.90 -13.71
N HIS A 105 44.36 37.94 -14.28
CA HIS A 105 44.81 37.12 -15.41
C HIS A 105 43.80 37.18 -16.57
N CYS A 106 44.31 37.29 -17.80
CA CYS A 106 43.46 37.30 -18.98
C CYS A 106 42.96 35.90 -19.40
N CYS A 107 43.80 34.90 -19.18
CA CYS A 107 43.57 33.54 -19.64
C CYS A 107 43.13 32.63 -18.48
N PRO A 108 42.30 31.63 -18.78
CA PRO A 108 41.80 30.70 -17.78
C PRO A 108 42.93 29.77 -17.29
N THR A 109 42.89 29.41 -16.02
CA THR A 109 43.92 28.60 -15.34
C THR A 109 43.31 27.35 -14.72
N CYS A 110 44.11 26.30 -14.55
CA CYS A 110 43.70 25.06 -13.87
C CYS A 110 44.07 25.05 -12.36
N GLN A 111 44.37 26.21 -11.78
CA GLN A 111 44.73 26.34 -10.36
C GLN A 111 43.51 26.44 -9.43
N GLY A 112 42.31 26.50 -10.01
CA GLY A 112 41.03 26.49 -9.33
C GLY A 112 39.94 26.11 -10.32
N CYS A 113 38.72 25.97 -9.82
CA CYS A 113 37.59 25.51 -10.61
C CYS A 113 36.48 26.56 -10.65
N LEU A 114 35.89 26.79 -11.82
CA LEU A 114 34.61 27.50 -11.96
C LEU A 114 33.53 26.48 -12.37
N TYR A 115 32.59 26.22 -11.47
CA TYR A 115 31.55 25.21 -11.68
C TYR A 115 30.18 25.77 -11.31
N HIS A 116 29.29 25.89 -12.30
CA HIS A 116 27.93 26.42 -12.13
C HIS A 116 27.87 27.77 -11.36
N GLY A 117 28.85 28.65 -11.60
CA GLY A 117 28.92 29.96 -10.95
C GLY A 117 29.60 29.99 -9.57
N ILE A 118 30.04 28.84 -9.07
CA ILE A 118 30.83 28.73 -7.83
C ILE A 118 32.31 28.60 -8.18
N THR A 119 33.15 29.36 -7.49
CA THR A 119 34.61 29.26 -7.60
C THR A 119 35.15 28.43 -6.44
N ALA A 120 35.96 27.43 -6.74
CA ALA A 120 36.60 26.56 -5.76
C ALA A 120 38.13 26.60 -5.92
N ALA A 121 38.84 26.71 -4.82
CA ALA A 121 40.30 26.59 -4.80
C ALA A 121 40.74 25.14 -5.00
N LEU A 122 42.00 24.93 -5.40
CA LEU A 122 42.57 23.59 -5.53
C LEU A 122 42.43 22.80 -4.22
N GLY A 123 41.84 21.61 -4.30
CA GLY A 123 41.59 20.72 -3.17
C GLY A 123 40.37 21.09 -2.32
N GLU A 124 39.67 22.17 -2.64
CA GLU A 124 38.46 22.58 -1.91
C GLU A 124 37.30 21.64 -2.24
N THR A 125 36.60 21.18 -1.20
CA THR A 125 35.41 20.34 -1.30
C THR A 125 34.17 21.13 -0.89
N LEU A 126 33.18 21.19 -1.77
CA LEU A 126 31.93 21.94 -1.59
C LEU A 126 30.72 21.05 -1.91
N PRO A 127 29.51 21.36 -1.41
CA PRO A 127 28.27 20.74 -1.87
C PRO A 127 28.09 20.93 -3.38
N ASP A 128 27.62 19.88 -4.07
CA ASP A 128 27.32 19.99 -5.51
C ASP A 128 26.19 21.01 -5.74
N PRO A 129 26.37 22.08 -6.52
CA PRO A 129 25.29 23.02 -6.86
C PRO A 129 24.09 22.37 -7.56
N LEU A 130 24.27 21.23 -8.23
CA LEU A 130 23.18 20.47 -8.87
C LEU A 130 22.51 19.47 -7.92
N ASP A 131 23.22 19.02 -6.88
CA ASP A 131 22.74 18.06 -5.88
C ASP A 131 23.36 18.33 -4.49
N PRO A 132 23.00 19.46 -3.86
CA PRO A 132 23.69 19.94 -2.65
C PRO A 132 23.43 19.01 -1.46
N THR A 133 22.32 18.28 -1.50
CA THR A 133 21.92 17.35 -0.47
C THR A 133 22.73 16.06 -0.50
N CYS A 134 22.99 15.49 -1.68
CA CYS A 134 23.49 14.12 -1.77
C CYS A 134 24.91 14.01 -2.33
N SER A 135 25.48 15.07 -2.89
CA SER A 135 26.78 15.02 -3.54
C SER A 135 27.73 16.10 -3.01
N LEU A 136 29.02 15.78 -3.02
CA LEU A 136 30.13 16.69 -2.72
C LEU A 136 31.06 16.71 -3.93
N CYS A 137 31.50 17.90 -4.32
CA CYS A 137 32.44 18.09 -5.40
C CYS A 137 33.75 18.64 -4.88
N THR A 138 34.87 18.10 -5.35
CA THR A 138 36.22 18.57 -5.02
C THR A 138 36.88 19.12 -6.27
N CYS A 139 37.54 20.27 -6.16
CA CYS A 139 38.32 20.83 -7.25
C CYS A 139 39.70 20.18 -7.32
N GLU A 140 39.97 19.46 -8.41
CA GLU A 140 41.25 18.81 -8.69
C GLU A 140 41.83 19.39 -9.97
N GLU A 141 42.77 20.32 -9.83
CA GLU A 141 43.52 20.93 -10.94
C GLU A 141 42.61 21.44 -12.07
N GLY A 142 41.64 22.28 -11.71
CA GLY A 142 40.70 22.86 -12.66
C GLY A 142 39.65 21.87 -13.17
N SER A 143 39.52 20.69 -12.55
CA SER A 143 38.46 19.74 -12.84
C SER A 143 37.66 19.42 -11.60
N MET A 144 36.34 19.62 -11.64
CA MET A 144 35.46 19.23 -10.55
C MET A 144 35.19 17.73 -10.55
N ARG A 145 35.46 17.08 -9.42
CA ARG A 145 35.10 15.69 -9.16
C ARG A 145 33.98 15.60 -8.14
N CYS A 146 32.79 15.28 -8.62
CA CYS A 146 31.61 15.11 -7.79
C CYS A 146 31.40 13.64 -7.42
N GLN A 147 31.13 13.39 -6.15
CA GLN A 147 30.88 12.07 -5.61
C GLN A 147 29.68 12.13 -4.68
N LYS A 148 28.87 11.06 -4.68
CA LYS A 148 27.77 10.95 -3.71
C LYS A 148 28.34 10.83 -2.30
N LYS A 149 27.70 11.52 -1.36
CA LYS A 149 27.98 11.41 0.06
C LYS A 149 27.79 9.95 0.49
N PRO A 150 28.68 9.40 1.32
CA PRO A 150 28.53 8.05 1.82
C PRO A 150 27.27 7.95 2.69
N CYS A 151 26.47 6.92 2.47
CA CYS A 151 25.29 6.67 3.26
C CYS A 151 25.65 5.97 4.59
N PRO A 152 24.95 6.27 5.69
CA PRO A 152 25.06 5.46 6.90
C PRO A 152 24.54 4.04 6.64
N PRO A 153 25.11 3.02 7.29
CA PRO A 153 24.61 1.65 7.19
C PRO A 153 23.21 1.57 7.81
N ALA A 154 22.31 0.81 7.17
CA ALA A 154 20.97 0.59 7.69
C ALA A 154 20.96 -0.50 8.79
N PRO A 155 20.26 -0.29 9.92
CA PRO A 155 20.18 -1.27 11.00
C PRO A 155 19.16 -2.40 10.77
N CYS A 156 18.48 -2.43 9.62
CA CYS A 156 17.46 -3.42 9.27
C CYS A 156 17.94 -4.35 8.14
N ALA A 157 17.39 -5.57 8.08
CA ALA A 157 17.77 -6.58 7.07
C ALA A 157 17.30 -6.24 5.64
N HIS A 158 16.19 -5.51 5.52
CA HIS A 158 15.56 -5.17 4.25
C HIS A 158 15.30 -3.66 4.16
N PRO A 159 16.33 -2.82 4.00
CA PRO A 159 16.15 -1.38 3.87
C PRO A 159 15.49 -1.02 2.54
N SER A 160 14.65 0.02 2.56
CA SER A 160 14.10 0.62 1.35
C SER A 160 14.92 1.84 0.90
N PRO A 161 14.91 2.20 -0.40
CA PRO A 161 15.60 3.40 -0.87
C PRO A 161 14.99 4.66 -0.27
N GLY A 162 15.79 5.51 0.34
CA GLY A 162 15.40 6.79 0.94
C GLY A 162 15.94 8.01 0.17
N PRO A 163 15.99 9.19 0.82
CA PRO A 163 16.67 10.36 0.29
C PRO A 163 18.11 10.03 -0.11
N CYS A 164 18.59 10.64 -1.20
CA CYS A 164 19.91 10.34 -1.77
C CYS A 164 20.11 8.88 -2.22
N PHE A 165 19.02 8.10 -2.33
CA PHE A 165 19.03 6.65 -2.51
C PHE A 165 19.75 5.91 -1.36
N CYS A 166 19.89 6.55 -0.19
CA CYS A 166 20.46 5.91 0.98
C CYS A 166 19.47 4.89 1.58
N PRO A 167 19.97 3.75 2.11
CA PRO A 167 19.11 2.73 2.70
C PRO A 167 18.48 3.27 4.00
N VAL A 168 17.16 3.15 4.12
CA VAL A 168 16.40 3.57 5.31
C VAL A 168 15.45 2.48 5.79
N CYS A 169 15.17 2.46 7.08
CA CYS A 169 14.32 1.45 7.73
C CYS A 169 12.93 2.02 8.02
N ARG A 170 12.14 2.22 6.94
CA ARG A 170 10.77 2.78 7.01
C ARG A 170 9.69 1.79 6.58
N SER A 171 10.09 0.62 6.12
CA SER A 171 9.20 -0.44 5.67
C SER A 171 9.77 -1.79 6.04
N CYS A 172 8.89 -2.77 6.22
CA CYS A 172 9.24 -4.14 6.54
C CYS A 172 8.80 -5.05 5.41
N LEU A 173 9.62 -6.04 5.07
CA LEU A 173 9.24 -7.10 4.15
C LEU A 173 8.80 -8.33 4.95
N SER A 174 7.53 -8.71 4.82
CA SER A 174 6.95 -9.90 5.46
C SER A 174 6.16 -10.69 4.43
N GLN A 175 6.40 -12.00 4.32
CA GLN A 175 5.68 -12.89 3.40
C GLN A 175 5.66 -12.40 1.94
N GLY A 176 6.73 -11.73 1.50
CA GLY A 176 6.82 -11.16 0.14
C GLY A 176 6.04 -9.85 -0.08
N ARG A 177 5.43 -9.30 0.97
CA ARG A 177 4.70 -8.02 0.96
C ARG A 177 5.45 -6.96 1.75
N GLU A 178 5.46 -5.74 1.23
CA GLU A 178 5.98 -4.57 1.93
C GLU A 178 4.88 -3.99 2.84
N HIS A 179 5.24 -3.76 4.09
CA HIS A 179 4.41 -3.11 5.11
C HIS A 179 5.03 -1.79 5.54
N GLN A 180 4.21 -0.76 5.70
CA GLN A 180 4.65 0.57 6.13
C GLN A 180 4.98 0.59 7.62
N ASP A 181 5.84 1.51 8.04
CA ASP A 181 6.10 1.72 9.47
C ASP A 181 4.81 2.00 10.25
N GLY A 182 4.64 1.29 11.36
CA GLY A 182 3.46 1.33 12.19
C GLY A 182 2.30 0.45 11.73
N GLU A 183 2.34 -0.11 10.50
CA GLU A 183 1.30 -0.99 9.96
C GLU A 183 1.19 -2.28 10.77
N GLU A 184 -0.05 -2.64 11.13
CA GLU A 184 -0.39 -3.91 11.78
C GLU A 184 -0.97 -4.88 10.73
N PHE A 185 -0.49 -6.12 10.76
CA PHE A 185 -0.91 -7.18 9.85
C PHE A 185 -0.94 -8.54 10.55
N GLU A 186 -1.68 -9.49 9.99
CA GLU A 186 -1.72 -10.86 10.50
C GLU A 186 -0.43 -11.60 10.13
N GLY A 187 0.05 -12.44 11.05
CA GLY A 187 1.20 -13.29 10.82
C GLY A 187 0.93 -14.35 9.74
N PRO A 188 1.87 -15.29 9.53
CA PRO A 188 1.67 -16.41 8.62
C PRO A 188 0.38 -17.18 8.94
N GLU A 189 -0.25 -17.78 7.92
CA GLU A 189 -1.48 -18.57 8.12
C GLU A 189 -1.31 -19.62 9.23
N GLY A 190 -2.26 -19.67 10.17
CA GLY A 190 -2.23 -20.56 11.33
C GLY A 190 -1.25 -20.20 12.47
N SER A 191 -0.42 -19.15 12.33
CA SER A 191 0.58 -18.78 13.36
C SER A 191 -0.01 -18.23 14.65
N CYS A 192 -1.26 -17.73 14.61
CA CYS A 192 -1.87 -16.94 15.70
C CYS A 192 -1.08 -15.69 16.06
N GLU A 193 -0.43 -15.05 15.11
CA GLU A 193 0.37 -13.87 15.40
C GLU A 193 -0.27 -12.61 14.83
N ARG A 194 -0.20 -11.52 15.60
CA ARG A 194 -0.40 -10.16 15.10
C ARG A 194 0.95 -9.46 15.07
N CYS A 195 1.33 -9.03 13.88
CA CYS A 195 2.61 -8.41 13.61
C CYS A 195 2.45 -6.92 13.37
N ARG A 196 3.50 -6.18 13.70
CA ARG A 196 3.60 -4.75 13.42
C ARG A 196 4.95 -4.44 12.83
N CYS A 197 4.98 -3.61 11.79
CA CYS A 197 6.23 -3.08 11.26
C CYS A 197 6.70 -1.89 12.13
N LEU A 198 7.92 -1.93 12.65
CA LEU A 198 8.51 -0.86 13.44
C LEU A 198 9.97 -0.66 13.02
N ALA A 199 10.28 0.51 12.47
CA ALA A 199 11.60 0.92 12.01
C ALA A 199 12.30 -0.15 11.16
N GLY A 200 11.57 -0.72 10.19
CA GLY A 200 12.06 -1.76 9.28
C GLY A 200 12.23 -3.15 9.91
N GLN A 201 11.77 -3.36 11.14
CA GLN A 201 11.71 -4.65 11.80
C GLN A 201 10.26 -5.09 12.03
N VAL A 202 9.98 -6.36 11.70
CA VAL A 202 8.70 -6.99 12.02
C VAL A 202 8.73 -7.44 13.47
N SER A 203 7.77 -6.97 14.26
CA SER A 203 7.54 -7.39 15.64
C SER A 203 6.20 -8.10 15.73
N CYS A 204 6.21 -9.41 16.00
CA CYS A 204 5.01 -10.22 16.12
C CYS A 204 4.69 -10.54 17.58
N THR A 205 3.40 -10.53 17.91
CA THR A 205 2.85 -10.91 19.20
C THR A 205 1.91 -12.08 19.01
N ARG A 206 2.08 -13.14 19.80
CA ARG A 206 1.23 -14.32 19.73
C ARG A 206 -0.10 -14.05 20.43
N LEU A 207 -1.19 -14.20 19.71
CA LEU A 207 -2.55 -14.17 20.21
C LEU A 207 -2.85 -15.46 20.97
N GLN A 208 -3.50 -15.31 22.13
CA GLN A 208 -3.96 -16.45 22.91
C GLN A 208 -5.32 -16.91 22.40
N CYS A 209 -5.43 -18.19 22.09
CA CYS A 209 -6.71 -18.78 21.74
C CYS A 209 -7.61 -18.93 22.98
N PRO A 210 -8.94 -18.81 22.82
CA PRO A 210 -9.87 -19.02 23.91
C PRO A 210 -9.77 -20.46 24.43
N SER A 211 -9.87 -20.63 25.74
CA SER A 211 -9.97 -21.96 26.36
C SER A 211 -11.32 -22.59 26.02
N LEU A 212 -11.31 -23.76 25.39
CA LEU A 212 -12.54 -24.48 25.03
C LEU A 212 -12.85 -25.60 26.04
N PRO A 213 -14.12 -25.78 26.44
CA PRO A 213 -14.53 -26.78 27.44
C PRO A 213 -14.74 -28.20 26.85
N CYS A 214 -14.29 -28.45 25.62
CA CYS A 214 -14.48 -29.73 24.92
C CYS A 214 -13.16 -30.53 24.86
N LEU A 215 -13.27 -31.85 24.92
CA LEU A 215 -12.12 -32.76 24.84
C LEU A 215 -11.59 -32.85 23.40
N HIS A 216 -12.49 -32.90 22.42
CA HIS A 216 -12.15 -33.01 21.00
C HIS A 216 -12.10 -31.63 20.35
N GLN A 217 -10.88 -31.14 20.22
CA GLN A 217 -10.55 -29.88 19.59
C GLN A 217 -9.84 -30.14 18.27
N VAL A 218 -10.29 -29.48 17.20
CA VAL A 218 -9.65 -29.57 15.89
C VAL A 218 -9.30 -28.17 15.42
N THR A 219 -8.09 -28.02 14.90
CA THR A 219 -7.64 -26.80 14.22
C THR A 219 -7.63 -27.09 12.73
N GLU A 220 -8.43 -26.36 11.95
CA GLU A 220 -8.44 -26.54 10.50
C GLU A 220 -7.18 -25.96 9.87
N PRO A 221 -6.71 -26.53 8.73
CA PRO A 221 -5.61 -25.95 7.96
C PRO A 221 -5.86 -24.46 7.67
N GLY A 222 -4.84 -23.63 7.90
CA GLY A 222 -4.92 -22.17 7.71
C GLY A 222 -5.60 -21.40 8.84
N THR A 223 -6.29 -22.07 9.77
CA THR A 223 -6.90 -21.43 10.95
C THR A 223 -5.94 -21.42 12.13
N CYS A 224 -6.01 -20.34 12.92
CA CYS A 224 -5.16 -20.19 14.10
C CYS A 224 -5.70 -20.95 15.31
N CYS A 225 -6.98 -20.75 15.66
CA CYS A 225 -7.54 -21.28 16.90
C CYS A 225 -8.36 -22.56 16.68
N PRO A 226 -8.28 -23.52 17.62
CA PRO A 226 -9.08 -24.73 17.57
C PRO A 226 -10.57 -24.43 17.73
N ARG A 227 -11.41 -25.38 17.33
CA ARG A 227 -12.85 -25.40 17.61
C ARG A 227 -13.30 -26.77 18.13
N CYS A 228 -14.44 -26.81 18.80
CA CYS A 228 -15.09 -28.07 19.16
C CYS A 228 -15.77 -28.69 17.95
N THR A 229 -15.58 -29.99 17.73
CA THR A 229 -16.22 -30.76 16.64
C THR A 229 -17.37 -31.64 17.11
N GLY A 230 -17.60 -31.71 18.42
CA GLY A 230 -18.65 -32.51 19.03
C GLY A 230 -18.58 -32.48 20.55
N CYS A 231 -19.40 -33.32 21.17
CA CYS A 231 -19.51 -33.49 22.61
C CYS A 231 -19.06 -34.90 23.00
N LEU A 232 -18.57 -35.06 24.23
CA LEU A 232 -18.28 -36.36 24.80
C LEU A 232 -19.26 -36.63 25.94
N ALA A 233 -20.20 -37.55 25.75
CA ALA A 233 -21.14 -37.96 26.78
C ALA A 233 -20.79 -39.38 27.25
N ARG A 234 -20.37 -39.52 28.52
CA ARG A 234 -20.03 -40.82 29.14
C ARG A 234 -19.04 -41.69 28.32
N GLY A 235 -18.14 -41.07 27.55
CA GLY A 235 -17.15 -41.76 26.72
C GLY A 235 -17.58 -42.00 25.27
N GLU A 236 -18.81 -41.65 24.89
CA GLU A 236 -19.29 -41.70 23.51
C GLU A 236 -19.23 -40.32 22.83
N GLU A 237 -18.79 -40.32 21.58
CA GLU A 237 -18.66 -39.12 20.76
C GLU A 237 -19.98 -38.80 20.06
N HIS A 238 -20.45 -37.57 20.28
CA HIS A 238 -21.65 -37.05 19.67
C HIS A 238 -21.30 -35.87 18.74
N PRO A 239 -21.61 -35.96 17.43
CA PRO A 239 -21.31 -34.87 16.50
C PRO A 239 -22.16 -33.64 16.79
N GLU A 240 -21.69 -32.47 16.32
CA GLU A 240 -22.44 -31.22 16.40
C GLU A 240 -23.88 -31.36 15.86
N GLY A 241 -24.87 -30.94 16.64
CA GLY A 241 -26.28 -31.01 16.26
C GLY A 241 -26.95 -32.36 16.50
N SER A 242 -26.23 -33.37 16.96
CA SER A 242 -26.83 -34.66 17.33
C SER A 242 -27.72 -34.54 18.58
N SER A 243 -28.74 -35.38 18.64
CA SER A 243 -29.58 -35.58 19.81
C SER A 243 -29.65 -37.07 20.16
N TRP A 244 -29.70 -37.39 21.45
CA TRP A 244 -29.71 -38.76 21.95
C TRP A 244 -30.42 -38.87 23.29
N VAL A 245 -30.84 -40.10 23.62
CA VAL A 245 -31.37 -40.47 24.93
C VAL A 245 -30.27 -41.22 25.69
N PRO A 246 -29.85 -40.76 26.88
CA PRO A 246 -28.86 -41.47 27.69
C PRO A 246 -29.35 -42.87 28.10
N ALA A 247 -28.51 -43.89 27.98
CA ALA A 247 -28.87 -45.27 28.32
C ALA A 247 -29.26 -45.45 29.81
N ASP A 248 -28.73 -44.60 30.69
CA ASP A 248 -29.01 -44.58 32.12
C ASP A 248 -30.22 -43.73 32.51
N SER A 249 -30.76 -42.94 31.57
CA SER A 249 -31.86 -42.02 31.81
C SER A 249 -32.79 -41.98 30.59
N PRO A 250 -33.70 -42.97 30.45
CA PRO A 250 -34.59 -43.08 29.30
C PRO A 250 -35.48 -41.83 29.13
N CYS A 251 -35.77 -41.11 30.23
CA CYS A 251 -36.53 -39.86 30.22
C CYS A 251 -35.71 -38.57 30.12
N SER A 252 -34.48 -38.64 29.62
CA SER A 252 -33.68 -37.47 29.27
C SER A 252 -33.44 -37.42 27.77
N SER A 253 -33.59 -36.24 27.19
CA SER A 253 -33.21 -35.97 25.80
C SER A 253 -32.08 -34.95 25.82
N CYS A 254 -30.91 -35.35 25.31
CA CYS A 254 -29.72 -34.52 25.26
C CYS A 254 -29.43 -34.09 23.82
N MET A 255 -28.83 -32.91 23.65
CA MET A 255 -28.31 -32.43 22.38
C MET A 255 -26.90 -31.86 22.53
N CYS A 256 -26.10 -32.03 21.48
CA CYS A 256 -24.77 -31.43 21.39
C CYS A 256 -24.82 -30.15 20.57
N HIS A 257 -24.41 -29.03 21.16
CA HIS A 257 -24.23 -27.79 20.43
C HIS A 257 -22.95 -27.06 20.88
N LYS A 258 -22.05 -26.81 19.94
CA LYS A 258 -20.74 -26.16 20.13
C LYS A 258 -19.92 -26.76 21.28
N GLY A 259 -19.95 -28.09 21.41
CA GLY A 259 -19.28 -28.82 22.48
C GLY A 259 -19.98 -28.77 23.85
N ILE A 260 -21.17 -28.17 23.94
CA ILE A 260 -22.00 -28.15 25.16
C ILE A 260 -23.11 -29.20 25.03
N ILE A 261 -23.22 -30.06 26.04
CA ILE A 261 -24.32 -31.01 26.18
C ILE A 261 -25.45 -30.33 26.94
N THR A 262 -26.61 -30.20 26.31
CA THR A 262 -27.83 -29.69 26.95
C THR A 262 -28.84 -30.81 27.03
N CYS A 263 -29.30 -31.16 28.24
CA CYS A 263 -30.28 -32.21 28.46
C CYS A 263 -31.58 -31.64 29.02
N ALA A 264 -32.71 -32.11 28.50
CA ALA A 264 -34.05 -31.79 28.98
C ALA A 264 -34.74 -33.07 29.45
N GLN A 265 -35.50 -32.96 30.54
CA GLN A 265 -36.30 -34.07 31.04
C GLN A 265 -37.60 -34.18 30.25
N VAL A 266 -37.88 -35.37 29.74
CA VAL A 266 -39.13 -35.69 29.05
C VAL A 266 -40.24 -35.79 30.09
N GLN A 267 -41.29 -34.97 29.93
CA GLN A 267 -42.48 -35.02 30.77
C GLN A 267 -43.57 -35.79 30.03
N CYS A 268 -43.91 -36.97 30.55
CA CYS A 268 -44.94 -37.81 29.96
C CYS A 268 -46.32 -37.36 30.42
N VAL A 269 -47.23 -37.13 29.48
CA VAL A 269 -48.64 -36.87 29.77
C VAL A 269 -49.43 -38.09 29.30
N SER A 270 -49.81 -38.98 30.22
CA SER A 270 -50.62 -40.16 29.91
C SER A 270 -52.05 -40.00 30.42
N ALA A 271 -53.02 -40.08 29.51
CA ALA A 271 -54.46 -39.99 29.83
C ALA A 271 -55.15 -41.36 29.96
N CYS A 272 -54.41 -42.47 29.96
CA CYS A 272 -55.00 -43.82 30.01
C CYS A 272 -55.05 -44.39 31.43
N ILE A 273 -56.06 -45.23 31.67
CA ILE A 273 -56.41 -45.77 32.99
C ILE A 273 -55.39 -46.83 33.45
N TRP A 274 -54.68 -47.48 32.51
CA TRP A 274 -53.65 -48.49 32.80
C TRP A 274 -52.39 -48.33 31.95
N PRO A 275 -51.43 -47.50 32.39
CA PRO A 275 -50.11 -47.41 31.78
C PRO A 275 -49.31 -48.71 31.96
N GLN A 276 -48.57 -49.13 30.93
CA GLN A 276 -47.53 -50.15 31.06
C GLN A 276 -46.16 -49.52 30.85
N GLU A 277 -45.27 -49.73 31.80
CA GLU A 277 -43.89 -49.25 31.75
C GLU A 277 -43.01 -50.38 31.19
N GLY A 278 -42.38 -50.13 30.05
CA GLY A 278 -41.35 -51.00 29.50
C GLY A 278 -40.01 -50.76 30.20
N PRO A 279 -39.11 -51.76 30.29
CA PRO A 279 -37.80 -51.61 30.94
C PRO A 279 -36.90 -50.51 30.34
N SER A 280 -37.16 -50.12 29.08
CA SER A 280 -36.38 -49.13 28.32
C SER A 280 -37.22 -47.94 27.83
N ASP A 281 -38.51 -47.90 28.16
CA ASP A 281 -39.42 -46.88 27.67
C ASP A 281 -39.52 -45.74 28.68
N CYS A 282 -39.33 -44.49 28.23
CA CYS A 282 -39.54 -43.34 29.12
C CYS A 282 -41.02 -43.14 29.49
N CYS A 283 -41.88 -43.15 28.47
CA CYS A 283 -43.29 -42.87 28.66
C CYS A 283 -44.11 -44.15 28.58
N PRO A 284 -45.09 -44.32 29.47
CA PRO A 284 -45.88 -45.53 29.50
C PRO A 284 -46.73 -45.68 28.24
N GLN A 285 -46.83 -46.92 27.74
CA GLN A 285 -47.71 -47.27 26.64
C GLN A 285 -49.03 -47.83 27.17
N CYS A 286 -50.14 -47.51 26.50
CA CYS A 286 -51.45 -48.02 26.87
C CYS A 286 -51.69 -49.39 26.23
N SER A 287 -51.95 -50.42 27.04
CA SER A 287 -51.98 -51.82 26.61
C SER A 287 -53.36 -52.39 26.29
N GLY A 288 -54.44 -51.73 26.70
CA GLY A 288 -55.80 -52.22 26.42
C GLY A 288 -56.89 -51.27 26.87
N CYS A 289 -58.13 -51.73 26.76
CA CYS A 289 -59.33 -51.00 27.14
C CYS A 289 -59.91 -51.52 28.46
N GLU A 290 -60.62 -50.68 29.21
CA GLU A 290 -61.36 -51.09 30.42
C GLU A 290 -62.85 -50.78 30.31
N HIS A 291 -63.69 -51.76 30.62
CA HIS A 291 -65.13 -51.55 30.81
C HIS A 291 -65.63 -52.31 32.04
N GLY A 292 -66.29 -51.61 32.97
CA GLY A 292 -66.89 -52.22 34.17
C GLY A 292 -65.89 -52.98 35.06
N GLY A 293 -64.64 -52.52 35.15
CA GLY A 293 -63.56 -53.18 35.91
C GLY A 293 -62.93 -54.40 35.22
N ARG A 294 -63.33 -54.73 33.99
CA ARG A 294 -62.72 -55.81 33.19
C ARG A 294 -61.83 -55.25 32.08
N LYS A 295 -60.73 -55.95 31.84
CA LYS A 295 -59.72 -55.59 30.83
C LYS A 295 -60.03 -56.29 29.52
N TYR A 296 -59.81 -55.56 28.43
CA TYR A 296 -59.97 -56.07 27.08
C TYR A 296 -58.74 -55.76 26.25
N GLU A 297 -58.16 -56.80 25.65
CA GLU A 297 -57.02 -56.66 24.74
C GLU A 297 -57.46 -56.05 23.39
N PRO A 298 -56.56 -55.38 22.66
CA PRO A 298 -56.88 -54.86 21.33
C PRO A 298 -57.39 -55.96 20.39
N GLY A 299 -58.63 -55.80 19.91
CA GLY A 299 -59.33 -56.76 19.06
C GLY A 299 -60.43 -57.55 19.80
N GLU A 300 -60.42 -57.59 21.13
CA GLU A 300 -61.43 -58.29 21.90
C GLU A 300 -62.78 -57.56 21.86
N SER A 301 -63.86 -58.35 21.73
CA SER A 301 -65.23 -57.86 21.72
C SER A 301 -66.08 -58.46 22.83
N PHE A 302 -66.96 -57.66 23.42
CA PHE A 302 -67.82 -58.07 24.53
C PHE A 302 -69.19 -57.37 24.46
N GLN A 303 -70.17 -57.92 25.17
CA GLN A 303 -71.48 -57.31 25.40
C GLN A 303 -71.45 -56.55 26.72
N PRO A 304 -71.59 -55.20 26.72
CA PRO A 304 -71.44 -54.38 27.92
C PRO A 304 -72.61 -54.51 28.90
N GLY A 305 -73.80 -54.91 28.43
CA GLY A 305 -75.01 -54.94 29.22
C GLY A 305 -75.99 -56.04 28.80
N ALA A 306 -77.26 -55.86 29.17
CA ALA A 306 -78.32 -56.83 28.93
C ALA A 306 -78.94 -56.75 27.50
N ASP A 307 -78.61 -55.73 26.69
CA ASP A 307 -79.04 -55.66 25.29
C ASP A 307 -78.15 -56.58 24.43
N PRO A 308 -78.66 -57.74 23.92
CA PRO A 308 -77.88 -58.67 23.11
C PRO A 308 -77.43 -58.06 21.77
N CYS A 309 -77.98 -56.91 21.37
CA CYS A 309 -77.56 -56.18 20.18
C CYS A 309 -76.35 -55.27 20.40
N GLU A 310 -76.03 -54.89 21.63
CA GLU A 310 -74.91 -54.00 21.87
C GLU A 310 -73.59 -54.78 21.93
N VAL A 311 -72.62 -54.40 21.11
CA VAL A 311 -71.28 -54.98 21.13
C VAL A 311 -70.23 -53.90 21.15
N CYS A 312 -69.32 -54.00 22.11
CA CYS A 312 -68.13 -53.18 22.22
C CYS A 312 -66.91 -53.97 21.77
N ILE A 313 -65.98 -53.31 21.10
CA ILE A 313 -64.68 -53.88 20.72
C ILE A 313 -63.57 -52.90 21.07
N CYS A 314 -62.51 -53.40 21.71
CA CYS A 314 -61.31 -52.60 21.95
C CYS A 314 -60.54 -52.46 20.63
N LYS A 315 -60.48 -51.25 20.04
CA LYS A 315 -59.77 -51.03 18.78
C LYS A 315 -58.50 -50.23 19.01
N LYS A 316 -57.40 -50.66 18.40
CA LYS A 316 -56.14 -49.90 18.28
C LYS A 316 -55.99 -49.48 16.82
N ARG A 317 -56.26 -48.20 16.53
CA ARG A 317 -56.12 -47.63 15.17
C ARG A 317 -54.78 -46.90 15.06
N GLU A 318 -54.74 -45.63 15.48
CA GLU A 318 -53.52 -44.83 15.66
C GLU A 318 -53.71 -44.04 16.96
N GLY A 319 -52.89 -44.33 17.97
CA GLY A 319 -53.05 -43.79 19.33
C GLY A 319 -53.41 -44.84 20.39
N PRO A 320 -53.77 -44.41 21.62
CA PRO A 320 -54.12 -45.32 22.70
C PRO A 320 -55.34 -46.18 22.34
N PRO A 321 -55.38 -47.46 22.75
CA PRO A 321 -56.51 -48.34 22.49
C PRO A 321 -57.78 -47.75 23.11
N SER A 322 -58.86 -47.73 22.33
CA SER A 322 -60.13 -47.13 22.73
C SER A 322 -61.30 -48.10 22.53
N LEU A 323 -62.27 -48.06 23.42
CA LEU A 323 -63.51 -48.81 23.28
C LEU A 323 -64.36 -48.23 22.15
N HIS A 324 -64.82 -49.10 21.26
CA HIS A 324 -65.75 -48.74 20.21
C HIS A 324 -67.00 -49.61 20.31
N CYS A 325 -68.08 -49.04 20.83
CA CYS A 325 -69.37 -49.70 20.98
C CYS A 325 -70.29 -49.41 19.81
N SER A 326 -71.04 -50.42 19.38
CA SER A 326 -72.02 -50.31 18.31
C SER A 326 -73.18 -51.25 18.56
N ARG A 327 -74.38 -50.82 18.21
CA ARG A 327 -75.57 -51.67 18.24
C ARG A 327 -75.73 -52.37 16.90
N ARG A 328 -75.78 -53.70 16.92
CA ARG A 328 -76.03 -54.54 15.74
C ARG A 328 -77.40 -54.19 15.17
N GLN A 329 -77.45 -53.89 13.87
CA GLN A 329 -78.70 -53.68 13.14
C GLN A 329 -79.20 -55.02 12.62
N CYS A 330 -80.48 -55.29 12.84
CA CYS A 330 -81.07 -56.54 12.40
C CYS A 330 -81.40 -56.51 10.91
N PRO A 331 -81.18 -57.63 10.20
CA PRO A 331 -81.57 -57.73 8.80
C PRO A 331 -83.09 -57.57 8.67
N SER A 332 -83.51 -56.86 7.62
CA SER A 332 -84.94 -56.75 7.30
C SER A 332 -85.44 -58.09 6.77
N LEU A 333 -86.36 -58.73 7.50
CA LEU A 333 -86.95 -60.02 7.13
C LEU A 333 -88.09 -59.82 6.10
N VAL A 334 -87.74 -59.26 4.93
CA VAL A 334 -88.68 -58.98 3.85
C VAL A 334 -89.30 -60.28 3.34
N GLY A 335 -90.63 -60.37 3.37
CA GLY A 335 -91.38 -61.54 2.93
C GLY A 335 -91.73 -62.55 4.04
N CYS A 336 -91.33 -62.31 5.30
CA CYS A 336 -91.79 -63.11 6.43
C CYS A 336 -93.19 -62.65 6.88
N PRO A 337 -94.23 -63.49 6.84
CA PRO A 337 -95.55 -63.12 7.33
C PRO A 337 -95.53 -62.92 8.86
N PRO A 338 -96.35 -62.00 9.42
CA PRO A 338 -96.34 -61.66 10.85
C PRO A 338 -96.54 -62.86 11.78
N SER A 339 -97.23 -63.90 11.31
CA SER A 339 -97.48 -65.14 12.06
C SER A 339 -96.26 -66.07 12.17
N GLN A 340 -95.26 -65.93 11.29
CA GLN A 340 -94.05 -66.78 11.27
C GLN A 340 -92.81 -66.05 11.80
N LEU A 341 -92.97 -64.80 12.24
CA LEU A 341 -91.93 -64.01 12.88
C LEU A 341 -91.70 -64.51 14.30
N LEU A 342 -90.54 -65.13 14.53
CA LEU A 342 -90.11 -65.53 15.86
C LEU A 342 -89.38 -64.35 16.51
N PRO A 343 -89.84 -63.87 17.67
CA PRO A 343 -89.12 -62.84 18.41
C PRO A 343 -87.73 -63.37 18.81
N PRO A 344 -86.72 -62.49 18.93
CA PRO A 344 -85.39 -62.91 19.37
C PRO A 344 -85.47 -63.56 20.75
N GLY A 345 -84.79 -64.70 20.93
CA GLY A 345 -84.60 -65.31 22.24
C GLY A 345 -83.71 -64.45 23.17
N PRO A 346 -83.64 -64.75 24.48
CA PRO A 346 -82.99 -63.91 25.50
C PRO A 346 -81.48 -63.65 25.31
N GLN A 347 -80.81 -64.27 24.34
CA GLN A 347 -79.40 -64.04 23.97
C GLN A 347 -79.20 -63.72 22.47
N HIS A 348 -80.29 -63.55 21.73
CA HIS A 348 -80.26 -63.28 20.30
C HIS A 348 -80.70 -61.83 20.06
N CYS A 349 -79.90 -61.09 19.31
CA CYS A 349 -80.22 -59.70 18.99
C CYS A 349 -81.41 -59.57 18.02
N CYS A 350 -81.52 -60.47 17.04
CA CYS A 350 -82.42 -60.29 15.92
C CYS A 350 -83.51 -61.36 15.85
N PRO A 351 -84.74 -60.98 15.42
CA PRO A 351 -85.79 -61.95 15.16
C PRO A 351 -85.39 -62.88 14.01
N THR A 352 -86.01 -64.05 13.96
CA THR A 352 -85.83 -65.02 12.88
C THR A 352 -87.19 -65.38 12.28
N CYS A 353 -87.22 -65.76 11.01
CA CYS A 353 -88.44 -66.27 10.38
C CYS A 353 -88.44 -67.80 10.46
N ALA A 354 -89.52 -68.40 10.98
CA ALA A 354 -89.67 -69.85 10.99
C ALA A 354 -89.76 -70.37 9.54
N ARG A 355 -88.79 -71.16 9.08
CA ARG A 355 -88.86 -71.80 7.76
C ARG A 355 -89.88 -72.96 7.84
N GLU A 356 -90.94 -72.93 7.04
CA GLU A 356 -91.76 -74.11 6.78
C GLU A 356 -90.91 -75.13 6.00
N GLY A 357 -90.80 -76.35 6.53
CA GLY A 357 -90.21 -77.48 5.82
C GLY A 357 -91.20 -78.06 4.83
N THR A 358 -90.80 -78.17 3.57
CA THR A 358 -91.41 -79.07 2.59
C THR A 358 -90.31 -80.00 2.07
N GLU A 359 -90.56 -81.30 2.17
CA GLU A 359 -89.94 -82.33 1.30
C GLU A 359 -90.04 -81.97 -0.18
#